data_AF-A0A645FAL6-F1
#
_entry.id   AF-A0A645FAL6-F1
#
_cell.length_a   1.000
_cell.length_b   1.000
_cell.length_c   1.000
_cell.angle_alpha   90.00
_cell.angle_beta   90.00
_cell.angle_gamma   90.00
#
_symmetry.space_group_name_H-M   'P 1'
#
loop_
_entity.id
_entity.type
_entity.pdbx_description
1 polymer ?
#
loop_
_entity_poly.entity_id
_entity_poly.type
_entity_poly.pdbx_seq_one_letter_code
_entity_poly.pdbx_strand_id
1 'polypeptide(L)'
;MGQGRFTPSEQAHPAIGTSGKAEKVQEAKVEVVFPETIEKTILQVMREHHPYEEIAYDLFSIDAPAQSFGLGRVGTLPKQLDLTTFIEKVKVALQVDDLRVVVPPQLTEPRVQRIAICGGSGEKFYPSALKQGADVYITGDLYYHTAQDMQSAGLIAIDPGHYIESLCKEKFVEKFESWKQEEQWDLDFFVSETNTNPFQFH
;
A
#
# COMPACT_ATOMS: atom_id res chain seq x y z
N MET A 1 25.48 20.25 19.70
CA MET A 1 26.93 20.06 19.93
C MET A 1 27.11 19.41 21.28
N GLY A 2 27.62 18.19 21.32
CA GLY A 2 27.97 17.43 22.53
C GLY A 2 29.48 17.34 22.73
N GLN A 3 29.92 16.62 23.77
CA GLN A 3 31.33 16.33 24.03
C GLN A 3 31.53 14.81 24.07
N GLY A 4 32.26 14.28 23.11
CA GLY A 4 32.73 12.89 23.09
C GLY A 4 33.96 12.72 23.97
N ARG A 5 34.14 11.51 24.52
CA ARG A 5 35.33 11.11 25.28
C ARG A 5 35.75 9.72 24.87
N PHE A 6 37.03 9.56 24.56
CA PHE A 6 37.63 8.27 24.23
C PHE A 6 39.09 8.26 24.67
N THR A 7 39.67 7.06 24.76
CA THR A 7 41.09 6.84 24.99
C THR A 7 41.57 5.89 23.90
N PRO A 8 42.35 6.34 22.91
CA PRO A 8 42.84 5.44 21.86
C PRO A 8 43.74 4.37 22.46
N SER A 9 43.59 3.12 22.00
CA SER A 9 44.48 2.04 22.39
C SER A 9 45.89 2.26 21.82
N GLU A 10 46.88 1.51 22.29
CA GLU A 10 48.25 1.60 21.78
C GLU A 10 48.39 1.26 20.30
N GLN A 11 47.46 0.46 19.76
CA GLN A 11 47.43 0.03 18.35
C GLN A 11 46.55 0.94 17.46
N ALA A 12 45.85 1.91 18.04
CA ALA A 12 44.97 2.80 17.29
C ALA A 12 45.75 3.83 16.47
N HIS A 13 45.22 4.18 15.30
CA HIS A 13 45.70 5.28 14.46
C HIS A 13 44.65 6.41 14.46
N PRO A 14 44.46 7.11 15.59
CA PRO A 14 43.34 8.03 15.74
C PRO A 14 43.50 9.24 14.82
N ALA A 15 42.41 9.66 14.17
CA ALA A 15 42.37 10.93 13.43
C ALA A 15 42.58 12.14 14.36
N ILE A 16 42.19 12.03 15.64
CA ILE A 16 42.32 13.07 16.67
C ILE A 16 42.84 12.43 17.97
N GLY A 17 43.92 12.99 18.53
CA GLY A 17 44.43 12.62 19.86
C GLY A 17 45.70 11.76 19.85
N THR A 18 46.13 11.33 21.05
CA THR A 18 47.34 10.49 21.24
C THR A 18 47.01 9.15 21.89
N SER A 19 47.63 8.06 21.41
CA SER A 19 47.49 6.72 22.00
C SER A 19 47.79 6.70 23.50
N GLY A 20 46.93 6.04 24.27
CA GLY A 20 47.02 5.92 25.73
C GLY A 20 46.62 7.16 26.52
N LYS A 21 46.20 8.26 25.87
CA LYS A 21 45.71 9.47 26.55
C LYS A 21 44.22 9.67 26.35
N ALA A 22 43.52 10.05 27.42
CA ALA A 22 42.10 10.36 27.34
C ALA A 22 41.90 11.70 26.62
N GLU A 23 41.06 11.69 25.60
CA GLU A 23 40.77 12.84 24.76
C GLU A 23 39.33 13.33 24.95
N LYS A 24 39.12 14.62 24.69
CA LYS A 24 37.79 15.23 24.70
C LYS A 24 37.62 16.03 23.42
N VAL A 25 36.63 15.65 22.62
CA VAL A 25 36.39 16.26 21.30
C VAL A 25 34.97 16.80 21.25
N GLN A 26 34.79 17.93 20.58
CA GLN A 26 33.47 18.48 20.33
C GLN A 26 32.82 17.69 19.19
N GLU A 27 31.64 17.15 19.42
CA GLU A 27 30.98 16.25 18.46
C GLU A 27 29.55 16.71 18.14
N ALA A 28 29.11 16.36 16.94
CA ALA A 28 27.73 16.47 16.52
C ALA A 28 27.08 15.09 16.57
N LYS A 29 25.95 14.97 17.26
CA LYS A 29 25.09 13.80 17.15
C LYS A 29 24.19 14.02 15.94
N VAL A 30 24.30 13.15 14.94
CA VAL A 30 23.44 13.14 13.75
C VAL A 30 22.43 12.00 13.91
N GLU A 31 21.15 12.30 13.74
CA GLU A 31 20.06 11.33 13.85
C GLU A 31 19.29 11.32 12.53
N VAL A 32 19.02 10.13 12.00
CA VAL A 32 18.31 9.94 10.74
C VAL A 32 17.28 8.83 10.87
N VAL A 33 16.17 8.93 10.13
CA VAL A 33 15.17 7.88 10.00
C VAL A 33 15.16 7.40 8.56
N PHE A 34 15.23 6.09 8.35
CA PHE A 34 15.22 5.47 7.02
C PHE A 34 14.46 4.14 7.03
N PRO A 35 13.94 3.69 5.88
CA PRO A 35 13.37 2.35 5.73
C PRO A 35 14.43 1.26 5.92
N GLU A 36 14.09 0.16 6.60
CA GLU A 36 14.98 -0.99 6.81
C GLU A 36 15.60 -1.51 5.50
N THR A 37 14.87 -1.41 4.38
CA THR A 37 15.32 -1.84 3.05
C THR A 37 16.59 -1.16 2.55
N ILE A 38 16.96 0.01 3.08
CA ILE A 38 18.17 0.75 2.68
C ILE A 38 19.26 0.78 3.75
N GLU A 39 19.12 0.01 4.84
CA GLU A 39 20.07 0.00 5.97
C GLU A 39 21.52 -0.24 5.52
N LYS A 40 21.75 -1.30 4.73
CA LYS A 40 23.09 -1.66 4.26
C LYS A 40 23.75 -0.52 3.48
N THR A 41 22.97 0.15 2.63
CA THR A 41 23.43 1.29 1.82
C THR A 41 23.80 2.47 2.72
N ILE A 42 22.94 2.81 3.69
CA ILE A 42 23.21 3.90 4.64
C ILE A 42 24.48 3.63 5.45
N LEU A 43 24.63 2.42 6.00
CA LEU A 43 25.81 2.05 6.78
C LEU A 43 27.09 2.05 5.95
N GLN A 44 27.01 1.65 4.67
CA GLN A 44 28.15 1.72 3.76
C GLN A 44 28.55 3.16 3.47
N VAL A 45 27.59 4.02 3.07
CA VAL A 45 27.86 5.43 2.76
C VAL A 45 28.41 6.17 3.98
N MET A 46 27.87 5.89 5.17
CA MET A 46 28.40 6.41 6.42
C MET A 46 29.86 6.00 6.61
N ARG A 47 30.21 4.72 6.42
CA ARG A 47 31.61 4.25 6.52
C ARG A 47 32.56 4.92 5.53
N GLU A 48 32.12 5.13 4.30
CA GLU A 48 32.95 5.72 3.24
C GLU A 48 33.22 7.22 3.44
N HIS A 49 32.31 7.94 4.09
CA HIS A 49 32.37 9.41 4.19
C HIS A 49 32.64 9.93 5.60
N HIS A 50 32.61 9.06 6.61
CA HIS A 50 32.91 9.49 7.97
C HIS A 50 34.41 9.74 8.15
N PRO A 51 34.83 10.81 8.85
CA PRO A 51 36.25 11.15 9.00
C PRO A 51 37.06 10.16 9.85
N TYR A 52 36.40 9.26 10.58
CA TYR A 52 37.05 8.29 11.47
C TYR A 52 36.98 6.88 10.88
N GLU A 53 38.06 6.11 11.09
CA GLU A 53 38.15 4.69 10.72
C GLU A 53 37.13 3.83 11.50
N GLU A 54 37.03 4.06 12.81
CA GLU A 54 36.06 3.41 13.70
C GLU A 54 34.93 4.39 14.04
N ILE A 55 33.70 4.04 13.64
CA ILE A 55 32.53 4.93 13.75
C ILE A 55 31.64 4.46 14.89
N ALA A 56 31.41 5.33 15.87
CA ALA A 56 30.41 5.10 16.91
C ALA A 56 29.01 5.45 16.36
N TYR A 57 28.15 4.44 16.20
CA TYR A 57 26.75 4.62 15.82
C TYR A 57 25.86 3.62 16.54
N ASP A 58 24.59 3.99 16.72
CA ASP A 58 23.55 3.11 17.25
C ASP A 58 22.44 2.99 16.19
N LEU A 59 21.86 1.80 16.06
CA LEU A 59 20.71 1.55 15.20
C LEU A 59 19.51 1.17 16.06
N PHE A 60 18.43 1.95 15.97
CA PHE A 60 17.19 1.70 16.69
C PHE A 60 16.07 1.42 15.71
N SER A 61 15.35 0.32 15.91
CA SER A 61 14.05 0.10 15.28
C SER A 61 13.02 1.03 15.92
N ILE A 62 12.29 1.77 15.09
CA ILE A 62 11.20 2.62 15.53
C ILE A 62 9.88 2.12 14.96
N ASP A 63 8.83 2.11 15.78
CA ASP A 63 7.45 1.91 15.34
C ASP A 63 6.92 3.19 14.68
N ALA A 64 7.64 3.72 13.69
CA ALA A 64 7.09 4.77 12.86
C ALA A 64 5.93 4.19 12.05
N PRO A 65 4.88 4.98 11.72
CA PRO A 65 3.91 4.55 10.74
C PRO A 65 4.62 4.41 9.40
N ALA A 66 5.15 3.22 9.14
CA ALA A 66 5.49 2.81 7.79
C ALA A 66 4.23 3.00 6.95
N GLN A 67 4.41 3.47 5.73
CA GLN A 67 3.35 3.44 4.74
C GLN A 67 2.76 2.02 4.75
N SER A 68 1.51 1.89 5.21
CA SER A 68 0.90 0.57 5.33
C SER A 68 0.31 0.18 3.98
N PHE A 69 0.68 -1.02 3.55
CA PHE A 69 0.11 -1.64 2.37
C PHE A 69 -0.92 -2.68 2.82
N GLY A 70 -2.02 -2.74 2.09
CA GLY A 70 -3.12 -3.63 2.41
C GLY A 70 -4.02 -3.85 1.21
N LEU A 71 -4.84 -4.89 1.34
CA LEU A 71 -5.82 -5.29 0.33
C LEU A 71 -7.06 -4.39 0.41
N GLY A 72 -7.61 -4.10 -0.76
CA GLY A 72 -8.80 -3.27 -0.91
C GLY A 72 -8.61 -1.81 -0.54
N ARG A 73 -9.65 -1.00 -0.79
CA ARG A 73 -9.70 0.43 -0.47
C ARG A 73 -11.07 0.77 0.09
N VAL A 74 -11.11 1.75 0.99
CA VAL A 74 -12.35 2.33 1.50
C VAL A 74 -12.33 3.82 1.22
N GLY A 75 -13.40 4.33 0.61
CA GLY A 75 -13.53 5.74 0.24
C GLY A 75 -14.94 6.25 0.51
N THR A 76 -15.10 7.56 0.49
CA THR A 76 -16.41 8.22 0.70
C THR A 76 -16.70 9.11 -0.50
N LEU A 77 -17.87 8.94 -1.13
CA LEU A 77 -18.34 9.81 -2.19
C LEU A 77 -18.61 11.23 -1.66
N PRO A 78 -18.33 12.28 -2.44
CA PRO A 78 -18.64 13.65 -2.05
C PRO A 78 -20.14 13.88 -1.78
N LYS A 79 -21.00 13.15 -2.50
CA LYS A 79 -22.47 13.20 -2.35
C LYS A 79 -23.00 11.77 -2.26
N GLN A 80 -23.91 11.55 -1.32
CA GLN A 80 -24.64 10.30 -1.18
C GLN A 80 -25.56 10.06 -2.39
N LEU A 81 -25.60 8.82 -2.87
CA LEU A 81 -26.40 8.37 -4.00
C LEU A 81 -27.43 7.34 -3.55
N ASP A 82 -28.57 7.22 -4.25
CA ASP A 82 -29.38 5.99 -4.20
C ASP A 82 -28.62 4.82 -4.82
N LEU A 83 -28.98 3.61 -4.38
CA LEU A 83 -28.33 2.37 -4.83
C LEU A 83 -28.42 2.17 -6.34
N THR A 84 -29.56 2.48 -6.97
CA THR A 84 -29.74 2.31 -8.42
C THR A 84 -28.78 3.19 -9.21
N THR A 85 -28.72 4.49 -8.89
CA THR A 85 -27.76 5.43 -9.49
C THR A 85 -26.32 5.01 -9.22
N PHE A 86 -26.04 4.48 -8.03
CA PHE A 86 -24.72 3.98 -7.69
C PHE A 86 -24.33 2.74 -8.52
N ILE A 87 -25.24 1.79 -8.73
CA ILE A 87 -25.02 0.60 -9.56
C ILE A 87 -24.65 0.99 -11.00
N GLU A 88 -25.39 1.93 -11.60
CA GLU A 88 -25.07 2.42 -12.95
C GLU A 88 -23.68 3.06 -13.01
N LYS A 89 -23.33 3.83 -11.97
CA LYS A 89 -21.98 4.40 -11.86
C LYS A 89 -20.90 3.32 -11.76
N VAL A 90 -21.16 2.22 -11.05
CA VAL A 90 -20.23 1.08 -10.92
C VAL A 90 -20.07 0.37 -12.26
N LYS A 91 -21.16 0.09 -12.99
CA LYS A 91 -21.12 -0.52 -14.33
C LYS A 91 -20.26 0.28 -15.29
N VAL A 92 -20.47 1.59 -15.36
CA VAL A 92 -19.67 2.50 -16.20
C VAL A 92 -18.20 2.56 -15.75
N ALA A 93 -17.95 2.70 -14.44
CA ALA A 93 -16.59 2.85 -13.92
C ALA A 93 -15.75 1.56 -14.06
N LEU A 94 -16.38 0.40 -13.94
CA LEU A 94 -15.73 -0.91 -14.04
C LEU A 94 -15.84 -1.53 -15.45
N GLN A 95 -16.51 -0.86 -16.38
CA GLN A 95 -16.70 -1.31 -17.76
C GLN A 95 -17.32 -2.71 -17.85
N VAL A 96 -18.38 -2.94 -17.07
CA VAL A 96 -19.13 -4.20 -17.06
C VAL A 96 -20.57 -3.99 -17.49
N ASP A 97 -21.10 -4.92 -18.29
CA ASP A 97 -22.49 -4.86 -18.77
C ASP A 97 -23.48 -5.10 -17.62
N ASP A 98 -23.18 -6.11 -16.80
CA ASP A 98 -24.01 -6.54 -15.68
C ASP A 98 -23.19 -6.90 -14.44
N LEU A 99 -23.90 -6.94 -13.31
CA LEU A 99 -23.36 -7.26 -11.99
C LEU A 99 -24.44 -7.87 -11.10
N ARG A 100 -24.02 -8.60 -10.06
CA ARG A 100 -24.92 -9.16 -9.05
C ARG A 100 -24.96 -8.22 -7.85
N VAL A 101 -26.13 -8.05 -7.25
CA VAL A 101 -26.31 -7.18 -6.08
C VAL A 101 -26.98 -7.95 -4.95
N VAL A 102 -26.42 -7.82 -3.75
CA VAL A 102 -27.01 -8.30 -2.51
C VAL A 102 -27.53 -7.09 -1.76
N VAL A 103 -28.85 -7.05 -1.53
CA VAL A 103 -29.49 -5.98 -0.77
C VAL A 103 -30.08 -6.57 0.51
N PRO A 104 -29.69 -6.07 1.70
CA PRO A 104 -30.34 -6.41 2.95
C PRO A 104 -31.84 -6.08 2.91
N PRO A 105 -32.74 -7.03 3.23
CA PRO A 105 -34.19 -6.85 3.08
C PRO A 105 -34.78 -5.75 3.99
N GLN A 106 -34.07 -5.37 5.05
CA GLN A 106 -34.45 -4.29 5.96
C GLN A 106 -34.23 -2.89 5.37
N LEU A 107 -33.55 -2.76 4.22
CA LEU A 107 -33.32 -1.47 3.55
C LEU A 107 -34.41 -1.20 2.51
N THR A 108 -35.26 -0.21 2.76
CA THR A 108 -36.32 0.20 1.83
C THR A 108 -35.85 1.15 0.74
N GLU A 109 -34.95 2.09 1.09
CA GLU A 109 -34.35 3.05 0.17
C GLU A 109 -32.83 3.10 0.38
N PRO A 110 -32.10 2.05 -0.03
CA PRO A 110 -30.66 1.96 0.22
C PRO A 110 -29.92 3.15 -0.40
N ARG A 111 -29.11 3.81 0.42
CA ARG A 111 -28.25 4.93 0.05
C ARG A 111 -26.79 4.53 0.24
N VAL A 112 -25.93 4.99 -0.67
CA VAL A 112 -24.50 4.68 -0.66
C VAL A 112 -23.70 5.96 -0.64
N GLN A 113 -22.75 6.05 0.29
CA GLN A 113 -21.73 7.08 0.29
C GLN A 113 -20.35 6.48 0.58
N ARG A 114 -20.23 5.61 1.57
CA ARG A 114 -18.98 4.98 1.96
C ARG A 114 -18.85 3.60 1.31
N ILE A 115 -17.80 3.44 0.52
CA ILE A 115 -17.62 2.29 -0.37
C ILE A 115 -16.34 1.59 0.04
N ALA A 116 -16.42 0.28 0.27
CA ALA A 116 -15.27 -0.59 0.27
C ALA A 116 -15.18 -1.33 -1.06
N ILE A 117 -13.97 -1.51 -1.59
CA ILE A 117 -13.72 -2.30 -2.80
C ILE A 117 -12.49 -3.18 -2.62
N CYS A 118 -12.55 -4.43 -3.07
CA CYS A 118 -11.41 -5.32 -3.21
C CYS A 118 -11.58 -6.13 -4.49
N GLY A 119 -10.66 -5.97 -5.45
CA GLY A 119 -10.62 -6.78 -6.67
C GLY A 119 -10.47 -8.27 -6.37
N GLY A 120 -10.83 -9.09 -7.37
CA GLY A 120 -10.75 -10.54 -7.28
C GLY A 120 -11.67 -11.13 -6.21
N SER A 121 -11.26 -12.26 -5.63
CA SER A 121 -11.99 -12.98 -4.58
C SER A 121 -11.74 -12.39 -3.18
N GLY A 122 -12.34 -11.23 -2.93
CA GLY A 122 -12.19 -10.45 -1.70
C GLY A 122 -13.27 -10.71 -0.66
N GLU A 123 -14.20 -11.64 -0.88
CA GLU A 123 -15.40 -11.83 -0.05
C GLU A 123 -15.08 -12.04 1.44
N LYS A 124 -13.96 -12.69 1.77
CA LYS A 124 -13.48 -12.89 3.16
C LYS A 124 -13.17 -11.60 3.93
N PHE A 125 -13.01 -10.47 3.25
CA PHE A 125 -12.69 -9.18 3.86
C PHE A 125 -13.92 -8.32 4.18
N TYR A 126 -15.14 -8.82 3.93
CA TYR A 126 -16.37 -8.11 4.28
C TYR A 126 -16.47 -7.71 5.77
N PRO A 127 -15.94 -8.46 6.76
CA PRO A 127 -15.95 -8.00 8.15
C PRO A 127 -15.07 -6.76 8.35
N SER A 128 -13.98 -6.63 7.59
CA SER A 128 -13.15 -5.43 7.57
C SER A 128 -13.89 -4.25 6.91
N ALA A 129 -14.63 -4.49 5.83
CA ALA A 129 -15.47 -3.46 5.21
C ALA A 129 -16.55 -2.93 6.18
N LEU A 130 -17.23 -3.83 6.90
CA LEU A 130 -18.17 -3.49 7.97
C LEU A 130 -17.52 -2.67 9.08
N LYS A 131 -16.37 -3.13 9.61
CA LYS A 131 -15.62 -2.41 10.65
C LYS A 131 -15.20 -1.01 10.19
N GLN A 132 -14.94 -0.84 8.90
CA GLN A 132 -14.60 0.45 8.29
C GLN A 132 -15.83 1.32 8.02
N GLY A 133 -17.06 0.83 8.28
CA GLY A 133 -18.31 1.56 8.11
C GLY A 133 -18.75 1.68 6.64
N ALA A 134 -18.43 0.72 5.79
CA ALA A 134 -18.87 0.72 4.40
C ALA A 134 -20.39 0.50 4.30
N ASP A 135 -21.07 1.33 3.49
CA ASP A 135 -22.47 1.13 3.12
C ASP A 135 -22.60 0.01 2.08
N VAL A 136 -21.59 -0.11 1.22
CA VAL A 136 -21.50 -1.10 0.16
C VAL A 136 -20.08 -1.67 0.06
N TYR A 137 -20.01 -2.96 -0.24
CA TYR A 137 -18.76 -3.66 -0.54
C TYR A 137 -18.76 -4.22 -1.96
N ILE A 138 -17.73 -3.88 -2.74
CA ILE A 138 -17.56 -4.32 -4.12
C ILE A 138 -16.44 -5.33 -4.18
N THR A 139 -16.73 -6.55 -4.64
CA THR A 139 -15.74 -7.62 -4.82
C THR A 139 -16.24 -8.70 -5.77
N GLY A 140 -15.33 -9.43 -6.41
CA GLY A 140 -15.67 -10.55 -7.28
C GLY A 140 -15.88 -11.86 -6.50
N ASP A 141 -16.30 -12.90 -7.22
CA ASP A 141 -16.41 -14.29 -6.74
C ASP A 141 -17.25 -14.48 -5.47
N LEU A 142 -18.35 -13.73 -5.35
CA LEU A 142 -19.20 -13.80 -4.17
C LEU A 142 -19.93 -15.14 -4.10
N TYR A 143 -19.59 -15.94 -3.08
CA TYR A 143 -20.28 -17.19 -2.76
C TYR A 143 -21.64 -16.94 -2.11
N TYR A 144 -22.58 -17.87 -2.33
CA TYR A 144 -23.95 -17.76 -1.87
C TYR A 144 -24.07 -17.56 -0.34
N HIS A 145 -23.38 -18.37 0.46
CA HIS A 145 -23.46 -18.25 1.92
C HIS A 145 -22.79 -16.96 2.43
N THR A 146 -21.67 -16.54 1.82
CA THR A 146 -21.04 -15.27 2.17
C THR A 146 -21.95 -14.09 1.80
N ALA A 147 -22.69 -14.16 0.70
CA ALA A 147 -23.73 -13.18 0.37
C ALA A 147 -24.83 -13.14 1.45
N GLN A 148 -25.30 -14.29 1.95
CA GLN A 148 -26.25 -14.35 3.07
C GLN A 148 -25.69 -13.75 4.36
N ASP A 149 -24.41 -13.98 4.66
CA ASP A 149 -23.75 -13.40 5.82
C ASP A 149 -23.66 -11.87 5.71
N MET A 150 -23.28 -11.33 4.53
CA MET A 150 -23.26 -9.89 4.26
C MET A 150 -24.67 -9.29 4.37
N GLN A 151 -25.67 -9.95 3.79
CA GLN A 151 -27.08 -9.53 3.86
C GLN A 151 -27.56 -9.46 5.32
N SER A 152 -27.26 -10.48 6.11
CA SER A 152 -27.64 -10.56 7.53
C SER A 152 -26.91 -9.53 8.38
N ALA A 153 -25.68 -9.19 8.01
CA ALA A 153 -24.91 -8.11 8.63
C ALA A 153 -25.36 -6.70 8.21
N GLY A 154 -26.33 -6.58 7.29
CA GLY A 154 -26.82 -5.30 6.80
C GLY A 154 -25.89 -4.60 5.80
N LEU A 155 -24.95 -5.34 5.20
CA LEU A 155 -24.03 -4.82 4.18
C LEU A 155 -24.59 -5.06 2.78
N ILE A 156 -24.65 -4.00 1.96
CA ILE A 156 -24.90 -4.15 0.52
C ILE A 156 -23.62 -4.72 -0.12
N ALA A 157 -23.76 -5.75 -0.95
CA ALA A 157 -22.64 -6.27 -1.72
C ALA A 157 -22.90 -6.13 -3.22
N ILE A 158 -21.86 -5.80 -3.99
CA ILE A 158 -21.91 -5.75 -5.45
C ILE A 158 -20.80 -6.64 -5.98
N ASP A 159 -21.18 -7.58 -6.84
CA ASP A 159 -20.26 -8.46 -7.52
C ASP A 159 -20.28 -8.19 -9.04
N PRO A 160 -19.28 -7.46 -9.55
CA PRO A 160 -19.09 -7.19 -10.97
C PRO A 160 -18.26 -8.28 -11.69
N GLY A 161 -17.96 -9.38 -11.01
CA GLY A 161 -17.06 -10.44 -11.47
C GLY A 161 -15.59 -10.16 -11.15
N HIS A 162 -14.77 -11.23 -11.14
CA HIS A 162 -13.31 -11.14 -10.93
C HIS A 162 -12.62 -10.32 -12.03
N TYR A 163 -13.15 -10.35 -13.25
CA TYR A 163 -12.48 -9.82 -14.44
C TYR A 163 -12.29 -8.29 -14.44
N ILE A 164 -12.91 -7.56 -13.51
CA ILE A 164 -12.68 -6.11 -13.34
C ILE A 164 -11.20 -5.77 -13.09
N GLU A 165 -10.41 -6.74 -12.60
CA GLU A 165 -8.97 -6.55 -12.39
C GLU A 165 -8.23 -6.32 -13.71
N SER A 166 -8.79 -6.70 -14.86
CA SER A 166 -8.21 -6.45 -16.18
C SER A 166 -7.99 -4.96 -16.47
N LEU A 167 -8.69 -4.06 -15.78
CA LEU A 167 -8.49 -2.59 -15.83
C LEU A 167 -7.09 -2.17 -15.38
N CYS A 168 -6.37 -3.00 -14.61
CA CYS A 168 -5.01 -2.69 -14.21
C CYS A 168 -4.00 -2.76 -15.37
N LYS A 169 -4.31 -3.47 -16.46
CA LYS A 169 -3.37 -3.69 -17.58
C LYS A 169 -2.87 -2.37 -18.17
N GLU A 170 -3.79 -1.46 -18.48
CA GLU A 170 -3.45 -0.13 -19.02
C GLU A 170 -2.65 0.69 -18.00
N LYS A 171 -3.04 0.63 -16.72
CA LYS A 171 -2.36 1.37 -15.64
C LYS A 171 -0.97 0.84 -15.33
N PHE A 172 -0.73 -0.46 -15.50
CA PHE A 172 0.59 -1.03 -15.39
C PHE A 172 1.48 -0.61 -16.55
N VAL A 173 0.97 -0.62 -17.79
CA VAL A 173 1.75 -0.13 -18.94
C VAL A 173 2.09 1.36 -18.78
N GLU A 174 1.13 2.21 -18.38
CA GLU A 174 1.42 3.63 -18.03
C GLU A 174 2.55 3.75 -16.99
N LYS A 175 2.54 2.88 -15.96
CA LYS A 175 3.57 2.88 -14.92
C LYS A 175 4.92 2.37 -15.41
N PHE A 176 4.94 1.33 -16.24
CA PHE A 176 6.15 0.76 -16.82
C PHE A 176 6.81 1.72 -17.81
N GLU A 177 6.04 2.48 -18.58
CA GLU A 177 6.57 3.54 -19.45
C GLU A 177 7.22 4.68 -18.64
N SER A 178 6.67 5.04 -17.46
CA SER A 178 7.32 5.98 -16.54
C SER A 178 8.70 5.46 -16.10
N TRP A 179 8.76 4.19 -15.67
CA TRP A 179 10.01 3.56 -15.24
C TRP A 179 11.01 3.37 -16.37
N LYS A 180 10.55 3.07 -17.59
CA LYS A 180 11.39 3.02 -18.79
C LYS A 180 12.16 4.33 -18.98
N GLN A 181 11.49 5.48 -18.79
CA GLN A 181 12.11 6.80 -18.93
C GLN A 181 13.07 7.11 -17.78
N GLU A 182 12.68 6.79 -16.54
CA GLU A 182 13.48 7.03 -15.33
C GLU A 182 14.78 6.21 -15.33
N GLU A 183 14.69 4.95 -15.74
CA GLU A 183 15.78 3.96 -15.65
C GLU A 183 16.49 3.70 -16.99
N GLN A 184 16.10 4.42 -18.05
CA GLN A 184 16.68 4.33 -19.40
C GLN A 184 16.64 2.92 -20.01
N TRP A 185 15.50 2.24 -19.90
CA TRP A 185 15.34 0.89 -20.45
C TRP A 185 15.10 0.88 -21.96
N ASP A 186 15.71 -0.08 -22.66
CA ASP A 186 15.47 -0.37 -24.08
C ASP A 186 14.52 -1.57 -24.22
N LEU A 187 13.25 -1.35 -23.87
CA LEU A 187 12.18 -2.35 -23.87
C LEU A 187 10.85 -1.72 -24.29
N ASP A 188 9.96 -2.48 -24.92
CA ASP A 188 8.62 -2.04 -25.27
C ASP A 188 7.55 -2.77 -24.45
N PHE A 189 6.52 -2.03 -24.03
CA PHE A 189 5.39 -2.57 -23.29
C PHE A 189 4.09 -2.48 -24.11
N PHE A 190 3.27 -3.53 -24.03
CA PHE A 190 2.01 -3.61 -24.76
C PHE A 190 0.90 -4.07 -23.83
N VAL A 191 -0.30 -3.50 -24.01
CA VAL A 191 -1.52 -3.94 -23.31
C VAL A 191 -2.11 -5.13 -24.07
N SER A 192 -2.34 -6.25 -23.39
CA SER A 192 -3.05 -7.39 -23.99
C SER A 192 -4.50 -7.01 -24.31
N GLU A 193 -4.89 -7.12 -25.58
CA GLU A 193 -6.24 -6.83 -26.07
C GLU A 193 -7.21 -8.02 -25.92
N THR A 194 -6.69 -9.21 -25.65
CA THR A 194 -7.52 -10.42 -25.54
C THR A 194 -8.44 -10.35 -24.32
N ASN A 195 -9.75 -10.50 -24.56
CA ASN A 195 -10.71 -10.73 -23.49
C ASN A 195 -10.55 -12.15 -22.95
N THR A 196 -10.21 -12.27 -21.67
CA THR A 196 -9.99 -13.54 -20.98
C THR A 196 -11.02 -13.76 -19.88
N ASN A 197 -12.15 -13.05 -19.92
CA ASN A 197 -13.30 -13.32 -19.06
C ASN A 197 -13.96 -14.64 -19.49
N PRO A 198 -14.01 -15.68 -18.64
CA PRO A 198 -14.64 -16.94 -18.99
C PRO A 198 -16.18 -16.87 -18.97
N PHE A 199 -16.76 -15.80 -18.40
CA PHE A 199 -18.20 -15.66 -18.23
C PHE A 199 -18.84 -14.84 -19.35
N GLN A 200 -19.96 -15.34 -19.86
CA GLN A 200 -20.85 -14.62 -20.77
C GLN A 200 -22.20 -14.43 -20.06
N PHE A 201 -22.75 -13.22 -20.15
CA PHE A 201 -24.04 -12.87 -19.58
C PHE A 201 -25.11 -12.87 -20.69
N HIS A 202 -26.30 -13.38 -20.38
CA HIS A 202 -27.41 -13.57 -21.32
C HIS A 202 -28.72 -13.13 -20.69
#